data_AF-A0A0V1ITA1-F1
#
_entry.id   AF-A0A0V1ITA1-F1
#
_cell.length_a   1.000
_cell.length_b   1.000
_cell.length_c   1.000
_cell.angle_alpha   90.00
_cell.angle_beta   90.00
_cell.angle_gamma   90.00
#
_symmetry.space_group_name_H-M   'P 1'
#
loop_
_entity.id
_entity.type
_entity.pdbx_description
1 polymer ?
#
loop_
_entity_poly.entity_id
_entity_poly.type
_entity_poly.pdbx_seq_one_letter_code
_entity_poly.pdbx_strand_id
1 'polypeptide(L)'
;MVEELRISVETLTSMVPARCHRDNDVRINSLQFSPDGFSLLVGSDDDTIRIYDASSGICNWRVRSDYGVDNVVFTHSDACCLHTSTTHDDSVRYLCLPHNKYIRFFTAHTKRVVGVNLSPVDDMFLSWGLDRNLFLWDLRIPDPVGCAQLACRPLASFDPEGIIFAVGINSEVVNLYDLRAYDKGPFNRFFFTKDTSCDWTHMDFSPDGRHILISTNGTVIRKIDSFSGLLLQTLEGRMNGRGIPIEAQFTPDGRYVFSGSSDGSICFWNSADGEMVLSLEGSHSSVSQFTEFNPRYLMMASACTSLNLWIPSDAFNNSFNISKSEDTSANA
;
A
#
# COMPACT_ATOMS: atom_id res chain seq x y z
N MET A 1 -4.52 -23.67 -13.91
CA MET A 1 -3.12 -23.39 -13.54
C MET A 1 -2.88 -21.97 -14.00
N VAL A 2 -3.04 -20.99 -13.10
CA VAL A 2 -2.72 -19.59 -13.40
C VAL A 2 -1.19 -19.53 -13.39
N GLU A 3 -0.56 -19.10 -14.47
CA GLU A 3 0.89 -18.88 -14.47
C GLU A 3 1.21 -17.80 -13.44
N GLU A 4 1.98 -18.16 -12.40
CA GLU A 4 2.49 -17.19 -11.44
C GLU A 4 3.30 -16.13 -12.18
N LEU A 5 2.99 -14.86 -11.93
CA LEU A 5 3.64 -13.72 -12.52
C LEU A 5 5.09 -13.65 -12.02
N ARG A 6 6.03 -14.24 -12.75
CA ARG A 6 7.44 -14.31 -12.34
C ARG A 6 8.20 -13.09 -12.82
N ILE A 7 8.57 -12.22 -11.89
CA ILE A 7 9.24 -10.95 -12.20
C ILE A 7 10.76 -11.17 -12.29
N SER A 8 11.36 -10.62 -13.34
CA SER A 8 12.81 -10.63 -13.60
C SER A 8 13.40 -9.23 -13.52
N VAL A 9 14.71 -9.13 -13.32
CA VAL A 9 15.39 -7.82 -13.31
C VAL A 9 15.28 -7.16 -14.69
N GLU A 10 15.34 -7.93 -15.77
CA GLU A 10 15.16 -7.44 -17.14
C GLU A 10 13.76 -6.82 -17.31
N THR A 11 12.74 -7.47 -16.77
CA THR A 11 11.36 -6.96 -16.77
C THR A 11 11.22 -5.67 -15.97
N LEU A 12 11.84 -5.58 -14.78
CA LEU A 12 11.80 -4.36 -13.98
C LEU A 12 12.55 -3.22 -14.68
N THR A 13 13.66 -3.52 -15.34
CA THR A 13 14.48 -2.54 -16.07
C THR A 13 13.75 -1.98 -17.28
N SER A 14 12.85 -2.76 -17.90
CA SER A 14 12.05 -2.31 -19.04
C SER A 14 10.80 -1.52 -18.65
N MET A 15 10.52 -1.36 -17.35
CA MET A 15 9.36 -0.59 -16.88
C MET A 15 9.49 0.88 -17.26
N VAL A 16 8.47 1.39 -17.94
CA VAL A 16 8.36 2.80 -18.34
C VAL A 16 7.02 3.38 -17.87
N PRO A 17 6.96 4.69 -17.56
CA PRO A 17 5.71 5.34 -17.19
C PRO A 17 4.82 5.48 -18.44
N ALA A 18 3.87 4.56 -18.61
CA ALA A 18 2.95 4.58 -19.76
C ALA A 18 1.87 5.65 -19.64
N ARG A 19 1.46 5.97 -18.40
CA ARG A 19 0.58 7.11 -18.12
C ARG A 19 1.08 7.89 -16.91
N CYS A 20 0.93 9.21 -17.01
CA CYS A 20 1.20 10.15 -15.93
C CYS A 20 -0.03 11.05 -15.78
N HIS A 21 -0.71 10.96 -14.65
CA HIS A 21 -1.87 11.79 -14.32
C HIS A 21 -1.45 12.90 -13.37
N ARG A 22 -1.68 14.15 -13.77
CA ARG A 22 -1.37 15.36 -13.01
C ARG A 22 -2.67 16.12 -12.77
N ASP A 23 -3.41 15.70 -11.76
CA ASP A 23 -4.68 16.33 -11.41
C ASP A 23 -4.42 17.44 -10.40
N ASN A 24 -4.34 18.68 -10.88
CA ASN A 24 -4.23 19.90 -10.07
C ASN A 24 -2.97 20.01 -9.18
N ASP A 25 -1.94 19.21 -9.43
CA ASP A 25 -0.70 19.15 -8.63
C ASP A 25 -0.94 18.95 -7.12
N VAL A 26 -2.04 18.30 -6.77
CA VAL A 26 -2.37 17.99 -5.38
C VAL A 26 -1.70 16.68 -4.97
N ARG A 27 -1.28 16.61 -3.70
CA ARG A 27 -0.65 15.41 -3.15
C ARG A 27 -1.63 14.24 -3.15
N ILE A 28 -1.13 13.09 -3.56
CA ILE A 28 -1.77 11.79 -3.39
C ILE A 28 -1.34 11.22 -2.05
N ASN A 29 -2.32 10.74 -1.28
CA ASN A 29 -2.16 10.32 0.11
C ASN A 29 -2.14 8.79 0.29
N SER A 30 -2.66 8.04 -0.69
CA SER A 30 -2.79 6.59 -0.59
C SER A 30 -3.10 6.01 -1.97
N LEU A 31 -2.59 4.79 -2.22
CA LEU A 31 -2.83 3.99 -3.40
C LEU A 31 -3.26 2.58 -2.97
N GLN A 32 -4.27 2.01 -3.65
CA GLN A 32 -4.56 0.58 -3.54
C GLN A 32 -5.19 0.00 -4.81
N PHE A 33 -4.60 -1.04 -5.39
CA PHE A 33 -5.18 -1.90 -6.41
C PHE A 33 -6.27 -2.75 -5.77
N SER A 34 -7.33 -3.00 -6.54
CA SER A 34 -8.35 -3.97 -6.14
C SER A 34 -7.73 -5.36 -6.05
N PRO A 35 -8.24 -6.25 -5.17
CA PRO A 35 -7.73 -7.61 -5.03
C PRO A 35 -7.73 -8.39 -6.35
N ASP A 36 -8.67 -8.09 -7.26
CA ASP A 36 -8.73 -8.68 -8.59
C ASP A 36 -7.76 -8.07 -9.62
N GLY A 37 -7.10 -6.97 -9.27
CA GLY A 37 -6.14 -6.22 -10.08
C GLY A 37 -6.74 -5.38 -11.20
N PHE A 38 -8.07 -5.24 -11.33
CA PHE A 38 -8.67 -4.49 -12.43
C PHE A 38 -8.76 -2.98 -12.18
N SER A 39 -8.79 -2.55 -10.92
CA SER A 39 -8.97 -1.14 -10.55
C SER A 39 -7.86 -0.65 -9.64
N LEU A 40 -7.54 0.64 -9.70
CA LEU A 40 -6.65 1.33 -8.77
C LEU A 40 -7.41 2.46 -8.08
N LEU A 41 -7.48 2.39 -6.75
CA LEU A 41 -8.04 3.39 -5.87
C LEU A 41 -6.96 4.40 -5.46
N VAL A 42 -7.31 5.67 -5.53
CA VAL A 42 -6.37 6.77 -5.23
C VAL A 42 -7.06 7.81 -4.36
N GLY A 43 -6.48 8.09 -3.19
CA GLY A 43 -6.90 9.16 -2.29
C GLY A 43 -5.99 10.38 -2.41
N SER A 44 -6.54 11.59 -2.28
CA SER A 44 -5.77 12.84 -2.45
C SER A 44 -6.22 13.93 -1.49
N ASP A 45 -5.33 14.89 -1.22
CA ASP A 45 -5.55 16.08 -0.39
C ASP A 45 -6.66 17.01 -0.93
N ASP A 46 -7.16 16.79 -2.15
CA ASP A 46 -8.29 17.55 -2.71
C ASP A 46 -9.66 17.00 -2.27
N ASP A 47 -9.68 16.15 -1.25
CA ASP A 47 -10.84 15.42 -0.71
C ASP A 47 -11.49 14.46 -1.73
N THR A 48 -10.77 14.07 -2.80
CA THR A 48 -11.33 13.15 -3.80
C THR A 48 -10.71 11.76 -3.76
N ILE A 49 -11.58 10.78 -3.95
CA ILE A 49 -11.26 9.38 -4.17
C ILE A 49 -11.47 9.11 -5.66
N ARG A 50 -10.43 8.66 -6.34
CA ARG A 50 -10.42 8.37 -7.77
C ARG A 50 -10.24 6.88 -7.99
N ILE A 51 -10.89 6.35 -9.02
CA ILE A 51 -10.76 4.95 -9.43
C ILE A 51 -10.29 4.91 -10.88
N TYR A 52 -9.14 4.30 -11.10
CA TYR A 52 -8.56 4.09 -12.43
C TYR A 52 -8.76 2.65 -12.86
N ASP A 53 -9.10 2.45 -14.12
CA ASP A 53 -9.04 1.13 -14.75
C ASP A 53 -7.58 0.76 -15.00
N ALA A 54 -7.13 -0.39 -14.48
CA ALA A 54 -5.73 -0.80 -14.59
C ALA A 54 -5.34 -1.18 -16.02
N SER A 55 -6.29 -1.68 -16.83
CA SER A 55 -6.02 -2.15 -18.20
C SER A 55 -5.81 -0.99 -19.18
N SER A 56 -6.62 0.06 -19.06
CA SER A 56 -6.59 1.23 -19.92
C SER A 56 -5.81 2.39 -19.31
N GLY A 57 -5.65 2.41 -17.98
CA GLY A 57 -5.04 3.47 -17.20
C GLY A 57 -5.87 4.76 -17.12
N ILE A 58 -7.17 4.70 -17.43
CA ILE A 58 -8.08 5.85 -17.45
C ILE A 58 -8.82 5.96 -16.10
N CYS A 59 -9.04 7.19 -15.62
CA CYS A 59 -9.88 7.44 -14.45
C CYS A 59 -11.35 7.24 -14.81
N ASN A 60 -11.96 6.16 -14.30
CA ASN A 60 -13.36 5.82 -14.54
C ASN A 60 -14.30 6.65 -13.65
N TRP A 61 -13.93 6.81 -12.38
CA TRP A 61 -14.78 7.44 -11.38
C TRP A 61 -13.99 8.41 -10.52
N ARG A 62 -14.63 9.53 -10.19
CA ARG A 62 -14.15 10.51 -9.22
C ARG A 62 -15.27 10.83 -8.25
N VAL A 63 -15.00 10.60 -6.98
CA VAL A 63 -15.93 10.84 -5.88
C VAL A 63 -15.31 11.88 -4.95
N ARG A 64 -16.07 12.91 -4.57
CA ARG A 64 -15.65 13.88 -3.56
C ARG A 64 -16.24 13.48 -2.20
N SER A 65 -15.37 13.36 -1.20
CA SER A 65 -15.73 13.15 0.19
C SER A 65 -16.03 14.49 0.86
N ASP A 66 -17.10 14.54 1.65
CA ASP A 66 -17.40 15.70 2.50
C ASP A 66 -16.55 15.70 3.79
N TYR A 67 -15.81 14.61 4.05
CA TYR A 67 -15.03 14.38 5.27
C TYR A 67 -13.51 14.35 5.02
N GLY A 68 -13.09 14.79 3.83
CA GLY A 68 -11.71 14.67 3.40
C GLY A 68 -11.25 13.22 3.24
N VAL A 69 -9.98 13.05 2.88
CA VAL A 69 -9.39 11.75 2.50
C VAL A 69 -7.91 11.72 2.89
N ASP A 70 -7.49 10.66 3.59
CA ASP A 70 -6.07 10.34 3.84
C ASP A 70 -5.74 8.95 3.31
N ASN A 71 -6.05 7.90 4.08
CA ASN A 71 -5.93 6.52 3.65
C ASN A 71 -7.19 6.10 2.87
N VAL A 72 -7.01 5.33 1.80
CA VAL A 72 -8.09 4.66 1.06
C VAL A 72 -7.75 3.19 0.89
N VAL A 73 -8.74 2.32 1.15
CA VAL A 73 -8.58 0.87 1.04
C VAL A 73 -9.84 0.28 0.41
N PHE A 74 -9.74 -0.51 -0.66
CA PHE A 74 -10.85 -1.32 -1.16
C PHE A 74 -11.37 -2.27 -0.08
N THR A 75 -12.66 -2.57 -0.14
CA THR A 75 -13.22 -3.73 0.58
C THR A 75 -13.14 -4.98 -0.29
N HIS A 76 -13.63 -6.12 0.20
CA HIS A 76 -13.83 -7.33 -0.64
C HIS A 76 -14.83 -7.14 -1.79
N SER A 77 -15.50 -5.99 -1.85
CA SER A 77 -16.22 -5.53 -3.02
C SER A 77 -15.53 -4.32 -3.63
N ASP A 78 -15.20 -4.39 -4.92
CA ASP A 78 -14.55 -3.30 -5.67
C ASP A 78 -15.46 -2.08 -5.87
N ALA A 79 -16.76 -2.21 -5.55
CA ALA A 79 -17.71 -1.10 -5.56
C ALA A 79 -17.64 -0.24 -4.28
N CYS A 80 -16.74 -0.57 -3.36
CA CYS A 80 -16.79 -0.13 -2.00
C CYS A 80 -15.38 0.06 -1.42
N CYS A 81 -15.18 1.11 -0.64
CA CYS A 81 -13.90 1.37 0.02
C CYS A 81 -14.08 1.86 1.46
N LEU A 82 -13.05 1.63 2.26
CA LEU A 82 -12.78 2.37 3.47
C LEU A 82 -11.96 3.61 3.14
N HIS A 83 -12.25 4.72 3.78
CA HIS A 83 -11.32 5.84 3.82
C HIS A 83 -11.28 6.46 5.22
N THR A 84 -10.17 7.11 5.55
CA THR A 84 -10.04 7.86 6.81
C THR A 84 -10.39 9.32 6.58
N SER A 85 -11.13 9.88 7.53
CA SER A 85 -11.53 11.28 7.55
C SER A 85 -10.36 12.18 7.94
N THR A 86 -10.24 13.32 7.28
CA THR A 86 -9.28 14.40 7.64
C THR A 86 -9.97 15.71 7.95
N THR A 87 -11.25 15.85 7.58
CA THR A 87 -12.06 17.02 7.88
C THR A 87 -13.20 16.62 8.82
N HIS A 88 -13.59 17.53 9.70
CA HIS A 88 -14.64 17.35 10.71
C HIS A 88 -14.35 16.38 11.86
N ASP A 89 -13.87 15.17 11.58
CA ASP A 89 -13.54 14.16 12.62
C ASP A 89 -12.40 13.22 12.22
N ASP A 90 -11.98 12.39 13.19
CA ASP A 90 -10.89 11.43 13.07
C ASP A 90 -11.39 9.99 12.87
N SER A 91 -12.48 9.80 12.13
CA SER A 91 -13.13 8.49 11.97
C SER A 91 -12.69 7.72 10.72
N VAL A 92 -13.01 6.41 10.69
CA VAL A 92 -12.96 5.60 9.46
C VAL A 92 -14.37 5.56 8.85
N ARG A 93 -14.45 5.63 7.52
CA ARG A 93 -15.69 5.73 6.75
C ARG A 93 -15.80 4.58 5.77
N TYR A 94 -16.98 3.95 5.70
CA TYR A 94 -17.28 2.93 4.70
C TYR A 94 -18.17 3.52 3.60
N LEU A 95 -17.66 3.59 2.38
CA LEU A 95 -18.26 4.30 1.26
C LEU A 95 -18.57 3.36 0.09
N CYS A 96 -19.81 3.42 -0.41
CA CYS A 96 -20.20 2.86 -1.69
C CYS A 96 -19.84 3.85 -2.82
N LEU A 97 -18.93 3.45 -3.70
CA LEU A 97 -18.32 4.30 -4.71
C LEU A 97 -19.30 4.70 -5.85
N PRO A 98 -20.07 3.78 -6.47
CA PRO A 98 -20.93 4.14 -7.61
C PRO A 98 -22.02 5.18 -7.30
N HIS A 99 -22.45 5.25 -6.04
CA HIS A 99 -23.56 6.11 -5.60
C HIS A 99 -23.12 7.24 -4.67
N ASN A 100 -21.82 7.34 -4.35
CA ASN A 100 -21.29 8.22 -3.30
C ASN A 100 -22.12 8.16 -2.00
N LYS A 101 -22.40 6.94 -1.53
CA LYS A 101 -23.26 6.72 -0.36
C LYS A 101 -22.48 6.09 0.77
N TYR A 102 -22.39 6.78 1.89
CA TYR A 102 -21.84 6.23 3.12
C TYR A 102 -22.72 5.09 3.63
N ILE A 103 -22.11 3.91 3.76
CA ILE A 103 -22.72 2.71 4.34
C ILE A 103 -22.59 2.77 5.85
N ARG A 104 -21.41 3.17 6.36
CA ARG A 104 -21.10 3.14 7.79
C ARG A 104 -20.04 4.15 8.20
N PHE A 105 -20.08 4.48 9.49
CA PHE A 105 -19.17 5.37 10.20
C PHE A 105 -18.56 4.62 11.39
N PHE A 106 -17.23 4.59 11.52
CA PHE A 106 -16.51 3.96 12.63
C PHE A 106 -15.82 5.05 13.46
N THR A 107 -16.43 5.42 14.58
CA THR A 107 -16.14 6.69 15.29
C THR A 107 -15.44 6.51 16.64
N ALA A 108 -14.74 5.39 16.88
CA ALA A 108 -14.08 5.15 18.17
C ALA A 108 -12.73 5.87 18.30
N HIS A 109 -12.06 6.21 17.20
CA HIS A 109 -10.83 6.98 17.24
C HIS A 109 -11.07 8.41 17.73
N THR A 110 -10.15 8.89 18.57
CA THR A 110 -10.23 10.24 19.19
C THR A 110 -9.19 11.23 18.66
N LYS A 111 -8.32 10.74 17.77
CA LYS A 111 -7.30 11.50 17.03
C LYS A 111 -7.08 10.84 15.69
N ARG A 112 -6.51 11.58 14.73
CA ARG A 112 -6.24 11.15 13.35
C ARG A 112 -5.85 9.68 13.24
N VAL A 113 -6.62 8.95 12.44
CA VAL A 113 -6.29 7.60 11.98
C VAL A 113 -5.12 7.71 11.00
N VAL A 114 -4.05 6.98 11.28
CA VAL A 114 -2.81 7.02 10.51
C VAL A 114 -2.75 5.89 9.50
N GLY A 115 -3.42 4.77 9.76
CA GLY A 115 -3.50 3.68 8.79
C GLY A 115 -4.69 2.76 9.04
N VAL A 116 -5.03 2.04 7.98
CA VAL A 116 -6.13 1.08 7.90
C VAL A 116 -5.62 -0.12 7.11
N ASN A 117 -5.95 -1.33 7.54
CA ASN A 117 -5.58 -2.56 6.83
C ASN A 117 -6.76 -3.55 6.89
N LEU A 118 -7.32 -3.88 5.73
CA LEU A 118 -8.42 -4.85 5.60
C LEU A 118 -7.84 -6.27 5.73
N SER A 119 -8.58 -7.15 6.38
CA SER A 119 -8.30 -8.58 6.36
C SER A 119 -8.35 -9.10 4.91
N PRO A 120 -7.39 -9.93 4.47
CA PRO A 120 -7.38 -10.46 3.11
C PRO A 120 -8.46 -11.53 2.86
N VAL A 121 -9.10 -12.06 3.91
CA VAL A 121 -10.03 -13.20 3.81
C VAL A 121 -11.47 -12.85 4.18
N ASP A 122 -11.69 -11.92 5.11
CA ASP A 122 -13.02 -11.60 5.62
C ASP A 122 -13.25 -10.10 5.86
N ASP A 123 -14.48 -9.75 6.22
CA ASP A 123 -14.93 -8.36 6.39
C ASP A 123 -14.37 -7.67 7.66
N MET A 124 -13.27 -8.18 8.23
CA MET A 124 -12.59 -7.55 9.35
C MET A 124 -11.58 -6.51 8.85
N PHE A 125 -11.30 -5.50 9.66
CA PHE A 125 -10.18 -4.60 9.40
C PHE A 125 -9.57 -4.03 10.67
N LEU A 126 -8.32 -3.62 10.55
CA LEU A 126 -7.58 -2.91 11.58
C LEU A 126 -7.55 -1.42 11.25
N SER A 127 -7.63 -0.59 12.27
CA SER A 127 -7.28 0.83 12.17
C SER A 127 -6.42 1.25 13.36
N TRP A 128 -5.48 2.17 13.11
CA TRP A 128 -4.63 2.71 14.15
C TRP A 128 -4.46 4.21 14.03
N GLY A 129 -4.38 4.90 15.17
CA GLY A 129 -4.39 6.36 15.22
C GLY A 129 -3.34 6.98 16.14
N LEU A 130 -3.26 8.31 16.08
CA LEU A 130 -2.43 9.13 16.98
C LEU A 130 -2.96 9.13 18.43
N ASP A 131 -4.13 8.58 18.66
CA ASP A 131 -4.70 8.31 19.99
C ASP A 131 -4.04 7.11 20.69
N ARG A 132 -3.12 6.43 19.98
CA ARG A 132 -2.41 5.22 20.42
C ARG A 132 -3.32 4.02 20.59
N ASN A 133 -4.48 4.05 19.97
CA ASN A 133 -5.38 2.91 19.91
C ASN A 133 -5.16 2.16 18.59
N LEU A 134 -5.22 0.84 18.68
CA LEU A 134 -5.47 -0.05 17.56
C LEU A 134 -6.85 -0.65 17.77
N PHE A 135 -7.72 -0.49 16.80
CA PHE A 135 -9.05 -1.08 16.80
C PHE A 135 -9.16 -2.19 15.76
N LEU A 136 -9.86 -3.25 16.15
CA LEU A 136 -10.31 -4.31 15.27
C LEU A 136 -11.80 -4.13 15.05
N TRP A 137 -12.21 -4.13 13.79
CA TRP A 137 -13.56 -3.83 13.35
C TRP A 137 -14.12 -4.93 12.48
N ASP A 138 -15.45 -4.97 12.41
CA ASP A 138 -16.21 -5.72 11.43
C ASP A 138 -16.97 -4.72 10.54
N LEU A 139 -16.84 -4.79 9.22
CA LEU A 139 -17.52 -3.87 8.29
C LEU A 139 -19.05 -3.81 8.49
N ARG A 140 -19.63 -4.85 9.08
CA ARG A 140 -21.08 -5.02 9.28
C ARG A 140 -21.59 -4.31 10.54
N ILE A 141 -20.73 -3.87 11.45
CA ILE A 141 -21.10 -3.32 12.76
C ILE A 141 -20.30 -2.03 13.02
N PRO A 142 -20.92 -0.94 13.54
CA PRO A 142 -20.22 0.33 13.72
C PRO A 142 -19.31 0.38 14.95
N ASP A 143 -19.53 -0.52 15.92
CA ASP A 143 -18.74 -0.61 17.15
C ASP A 143 -17.51 -1.50 16.94
N PRO A 144 -16.37 -1.18 17.59
CA PRO A 144 -15.17 -2.00 17.47
C PRO A 144 -15.40 -3.37 18.11
N VAL A 145 -14.97 -4.41 17.41
CA VAL A 145 -14.92 -5.79 17.95
C VAL A 145 -13.84 -5.87 19.02
N GLY A 146 -12.68 -5.25 18.76
CA GLY A 146 -11.53 -5.25 19.66
C GLY A 146 -10.84 -3.89 19.74
N CYS A 147 -10.14 -3.67 20.85
CA CYS A 147 -9.31 -2.49 21.06
C CYS A 147 -8.06 -2.84 21.86
N ALA A 148 -6.92 -2.27 21.47
CA ALA A 148 -5.69 -2.28 22.23
C ALA A 148 -5.16 -0.84 22.36
N GLN A 149 -5.09 -0.33 23.59
CA GLN A 149 -4.43 0.93 23.89
C GLN A 149 -2.94 0.68 24.16
N LEU A 150 -2.08 1.35 23.39
CA LEU A 150 -0.65 1.09 23.35
C LEU A 150 0.14 2.32 23.85
N ALA A 151 1.40 2.10 24.21
CA ALA A 151 2.24 3.16 24.79
C ALA A 151 2.56 4.27 23.78
N CYS A 152 2.67 3.90 22.49
CA CYS A 152 3.05 4.74 21.37
C CYS A 152 2.12 4.50 20.18
N ARG A 153 2.26 5.31 19.12
CA ARG A 153 1.54 5.11 17.85
C ARG A 153 1.86 3.71 17.30
N PRO A 154 0.87 2.83 17.10
CA PRO A 154 1.11 1.53 16.54
C PRO A 154 1.15 1.55 15.01
N LEU A 155 1.69 0.49 14.44
CA LEU A 155 1.54 0.08 13.04
C LEU A 155 0.99 -1.33 13.04
N ALA A 156 0.19 -1.72 12.05
CA ALA A 156 -0.28 -3.08 11.97
C ALA A 156 -0.50 -3.56 10.55
N SER A 157 -0.39 -4.87 10.34
CA SER A 157 -0.77 -5.55 9.10
C SER A 157 -1.22 -6.98 9.39
N PHE A 158 -2.20 -7.46 8.63
CA PHE A 158 -2.61 -8.86 8.63
C PHE A 158 -1.59 -9.73 7.91
N ASP A 159 -1.49 -11.00 8.30
CA ASP A 159 -0.83 -11.99 7.46
C ASP A 159 -1.69 -12.34 6.23
N PRO A 160 -1.11 -12.91 5.16
CA PRO A 160 -1.85 -13.22 3.93
C PRO A 160 -3.03 -14.17 4.12
N GLU A 161 -3.02 -15.02 5.14
CA GLU A 161 -4.14 -15.93 5.44
C GLU A 161 -5.22 -15.27 6.34
N GLY A 162 -4.98 -14.06 6.85
CA GLY A 162 -5.92 -13.32 7.70
C GLY A 162 -6.19 -13.99 9.06
N ILE A 163 -5.26 -14.81 9.55
CA ILE A 163 -5.40 -15.56 10.81
C ILE A 163 -4.71 -14.83 11.96
N ILE A 164 -3.63 -14.12 11.67
CA ILE A 164 -2.86 -13.34 12.62
C ILE A 164 -2.69 -11.91 12.12
N PHE A 165 -2.29 -11.02 13.02
CA PHE A 165 -1.81 -9.70 12.64
C PHE A 165 -0.60 -9.32 13.48
N ALA A 166 0.31 -8.60 12.85
CA ALA A 166 1.47 -8.01 13.50
C ALA A 166 1.15 -6.59 13.94
N VAL A 167 1.69 -6.18 15.09
CA VAL A 167 1.59 -4.83 15.61
C VAL A 167 2.98 -4.32 16.00
N GLY A 168 3.47 -3.30 15.30
CA GLY A 168 4.70 -2.60 15.61
C GLY A 168 4.49 -1.50 16.64
N ILE A 169 5.35 -1.41 17.65
CA ILE A 169 5.26 -0.43 18.75
C ILE A 169 6.64 0.21 19.00
N ASN A 170 6.66 1.55 19.08
CA ASN A 170 7.83 2.37 19.48
C ASN A 170 9.12 2.14 18.66
N SER A 171 9.01 1.58 17.45
CA SER A 171 10.17 1.20 16.63
C SER A 171 11.11 0.19 17.31
N GLU A 172 10.56 -0.61 18.25
CA GLU A 172 11.33 -1.51 19.13
C GLU A 172 10.72 -2.91 19.22
N VAL A 173 9.40 -3.03 19.08
CA VAL A 173 8.71 -4.30 19.33
C VAL A 173 7.75 -4.60 18.19
N VAL A 174 7.78 -5.84 17.71
CA VAL A 174 6.72 -6.43 16.88
C VAL A 174 5.97 -7.45 17.72
N ASN A 175 4.69 -7.23 17.95
CA ASN A 175 3.80 -8.15 18.65
C ASN A 175 2.95 -8.92 17.62
N LEU A 176 2.83 -10.23 17.77
CA LEU A 176 1.94 -11.05 16.95
C LEU A 176 0.70 -11.45 17.74
N TYR A 177 -0.47 -11.25 17.15
CA TYR A 177 -1.77 -11.55 17.74
C TYR A 177 -2.49 -12.59 16.88
N ASP A 178 -3.18 -13.53 17.55
CA ASP A 178 -4.14 -14.41 16.92
C ASP A 178 -5.46 -13.65 16.78
N LEU A 179 -6.02 -13.56 15.59
CA LEU A 179 -7.26 -12.82 15.32
C LEU A 179 -8.43 -13.33 16.18
N ARG A 180 -8.50 -14.63 16.47
CA ARG A 180 -9.59 -15.25 17.24
C ARG A 180 -9.40 -15.17 18.75
N ALA A 181 -8.18 -14.86 19.19
CA ALA A 181 -7.81 -14.81 20.60
C ALA A 181 -7.03 -13.53 20.95
N TYR A 182 -7.30 -12.43 20.23
CA TYR A 182 -6.60 -11.15 20.38
C TYR A 182 -6.71 -10.57 21.80
N ASP A 183 -7.81 -10.88 22.48
CA ASP A 183 -8.12 -10.52 23.87
C ASP A 183 -7.15 -11.15 24.88
N LYS A 184 -6.50 -12.27 24.53
CA LYS A 184 -5.43 -12.89 25.34
C LYS A 184 -4.10 -12.13 25.26
N GLY A 185 -4.02 -11.12 24.41
CA GLY A 185 -2.79 -10.41 24.10
C GLY A 185 -1.92 -11.13 23.08
N PRO A 186 -0.71 -10.61 22.81
CA PRO A 186 0.15 -11.16 21.77
C PRO A 186 0.73 -12.51 22.19
N PHE A 187 0.64 -13.49 21.31
CA PHE A 187 1.19 -14.84 21.54
C PHE A 187 2.70 -14.90 21.30
N ASN A 188 3.26 -13.94 20.54
CA ASN A 188 4.70 -13.82 20.31
C ASN A 188 5.13 -12.35 20.25
N ARG A 189 6.39 -12.08 20.61
CA ARG A 189 6.96 -10.72 20.62
C ARG A 189 8.42 -10.74 20.17
N PHE A 190 8.75 -9.90 19.21
CA PHE A 190 10.11 -9.69 18.73
C PHE A 190 10.62 -8.34 19.22
N PHE A 191 11.79 -8.36 19.86
CA PHE A 191 12.42 -7.17 20.42
C PHE A 191 13.63 -6.76 19.57
N PHE A 192 13.71 -5.47 19.27
CA PHE A 192 14.77 -4.86 18.48
C PHE A 192 15.40 -3.72 19.27
N THR A 193 16.69 -3.50 19.04
CA THR A 193 17.35 -2.28 19.53
C THR A 193 16.78 -1.08 18.81
N LYS A 194 16.28 -0.09 19.56
CA LYS A 194 15.78 1.15 18.99
C LYS A 194 16.89 1.85 18.22
N ASP A 195 16.61 2.15 16.97
CA ASP A 195 17.44 3.03 16.16
C ASP A 195 16.99 4.46 16.41
N THR A 196 17.90 5.30 16.89
CA THR A 196 17.57 6.71 17.16
C THR A 196 17.58 7.57 15.89
N SER A 197 18.03 7.03 14.76
CA SER A 197 18.11 7.75 13.49
C SER A 197 16.81 7.72 12.68
N CYS A 198 15.92 6.77 12.96
CA CYS A 198 14.66 6.61 12.23
C CYS A 198 13.55 5.97 13.06
N ASP A 199 12.31 6.22 12.64
CA ASP A 199 11.11 5.59 13.18
C ASP A 199 10.45 4.70 12.13
N TRP A 200 9.74 3.66 12.60
CA TRP A 200 8.93 2.82 11.73
C TRP A 200 7.71 3.59 11.23
N THR A 201 7.39 3.41 9.95
CA THR A 201 6.31 4.14 9.29
C THR A 201 5.26 3.24 8.65
N HIS A 202 5.66 2.04 8.23
CA HIS A 202 4.76 1.05 7.65
C HIS A 202 5.28 -0.36 7.98
N MET A 203 4.38 -1.34 7.98
CA MET A 203 4.71 -2.74 8.20
C MET A 203 3.83 -3.59 7.31
N ASP A 204 4.39 -4.60 6.67
CA ASP A 204 3.62 -5.52 5.84
C ASP A 204 4.21 -6.93 5.81
N PHE A 205 3.37 -7.94 5.59
CA PHE A 205 3.83 -9.32 5.43
C PHE A 205 4.29 -9.58 4.00
N SER A 206 5.21 -10.53 3.81
CA SER A 206 5.47 -11.07 2.47
C SER A 206 4.26 -11.87 1.95
N PRO A 207 4.07 -12.00 0.63
CA PRO A 207 2.95 -12.75 0.06
C PRO A 207 2.86 -14.21 0.53
N ASP A 208 4.00 -14.81 0.89
CA ASP A 208 4.07 -16.18 1.44
C ASP A 208 3.95 -16.23 2.98
N GLY A 209 3.74 -15.09 3.64
CA GLY A 209 3.61 -14.92 5.08
C GLY A 209 4.90 -15.15 5.88
N ARG A 210 6.03 -15.48 5.24
CA ARG A 210 7.25 -15.89 5.93
C ARG A 210 8.08 -14.75 6.49
N HIS A 211 7.90 -13.55 5.96
CA HIS A 211 8.67 -12.38 6.34
C HIS A 211 7.77 -11.22 6.72
N ILE A 212 8.29 -10.32 7.54
CA ILE A 212 7.67 -9.02 7.81
C ILE A 212 8.65 -7.94 7.32
N LEU A 213 8.14 -7.02 6.51
CA LEU A 213 8.82 -5.83 6.05
C LEU A 213 8.47 -4.67 6.96
N ILE A 214 9.49 -3.88 7.34
CA ILE A 214 9.35 -2.71 8.19
C ILE A 214 9.96 -1.53 7.46
N SER A 215 9.10 -0.63 6.98
CA SER A 215 9.51 0.64 6.36
C SER A 215 9.81 1.67 7.44
N THR A 216 10.80 2.53 7.16
CA THR A 216 11.21 3.59 8.09
C THR A 216 11.18 4.96 7.41
N ASN A 217 11.09 6.02 8.21
CA ASN A 217 11.33 7.37 7.71
C ASN A 217 12.82 7.68 7.46
N GLY A 218 13.73 6.76 7.78
CA GLY A 218 15.16 6.87 7.49
C GLY A 218 15.49 6.39 6.08
N THR A 219 16.76 6.06 5.84
CA THR A 219 17.26 5.54 4.54
C THR A 219 17.22 4.01 4.44
N VAL A 220 16.82 3.33 5.50
CA VAL A 220 16.85 1.86 5.58
C VAL A 220 15.44 1.27 5.59
N ILE A 221 15.30 0.07 5.08
CA ILE A 221 14.11 -0.78 5.25
C ILE A 221 14.59 -2.08 5.89
N ARG A 222 13.82 -2.65 6.81
CA ARG A 222 14.21 -3.89 7.50
C ARG A 222 13.29 -5.02 7.10
N LYS A 223 13.88 -6.18 6.83
CA LYS A 223 13.15 -7.43 6.58
C LYS A 223 13.48 -8.42 7.68
N ILE A 224 12.46 -8.95 8.34
CA ILE A 224 12.59 -9.89 9.44
C ILE A 224 11.90 -11.21 9.11
N ASP A 225 12.37 -12.30 9.71
CA ASP A 225 11.64 -13.58 9.72
C ASP A 225 10.38 -13.44 10.59
N SER A 226 9.22 -13.83 10.06
CA SER A 226 7.92 -13.69 10.73
C SER A 226 7.72 -14.67 11.90
N PHE A 227 8.46 -15.78 11.94
CA PHE A 227 8.33 -16.82 12.97
C PHE A 227 9.27 -16.58 14.14
N SER A 228 10.51 -16.19 13.85
CA SER A 228 11.58 -16.02 14.83
C SER A 228 11.90 -14.57 15.16
N GLY A 229 11.46 -13.61 14.35
CA GLY A 229 11.78 -12.19 14.51
C GLY A 229 13.22 -11.83 14.18
N LEU A 230 13.97 -12.73 13.55
CA LEU A 230 15.37 -12.50 13.21
C LEU A 230 15.45 -11.44 12.10
N LEU A 231 16.30 -10.44 12.26
CA LEU A 231 16.62 -9.50 11.20
C LEU A 231 17.41 -10.23 10.11
N LEU A 232 16.81 -10.34 8.91
CA LEU A 232 17.39 -11.05 7.77
C LEU A 232 18.15 -10.10 6.85
N GLN A 233 17.53 -8.95 6.52
CA GLN A 233 18.15 -7.93 5.68
C GLN A 233 17.88 -6.52 6.20
N THR A 234 18.88 -5.66 6.03
CA THR A 234 18.74 -4.20 6.08
C THR A 234 18.94 -3.69 4.66
N LEU A 235 17.87 -3.24 4.02
CA LEU A 235 17.89 -2.75 2.65
C LEU A 235 18.33 -1.28 2.66
N GLU A 236 19.50 -1.01 2.08
CA GLU A 236 20.14 0.30 2.06
C GLU A 236 20.20 0.87 0.62
N GLY A 237 20.62 2.14 0.50
CA GLY A 237 20.88 2.80 -0.79
C GLY A 237 19.78 3.75 -1.27
N ARG A 238 18.54 3.65 -0.76
CA ARG A 238 17.49 4.65 -1.08
C ARG A 238 17.79 5.99 -0.41
N MET A 239 17.46 7.09 -1.09
CA MET A 239 17.61 8.42 -0.51
C MET A 239 16.40 8.78 0.34
N ASN A 240 16.62 9.18 1.60
CA ASN A 240 15.55 9.73 2.44
C ASN A 240 16.08 10.65 3.55
N GLY A 241 17.02 11.54 3.20
CA GLY A 241 17.63 12.46 4.18
C GLY A 241 16.65 13.45 4.83
N ARG A 242 15.40 13.51 4.36
CA ARG A 242 14.35 14.40 4.87
C ARG A 242 13.46 13.77 5.94
N GLY A 243 13.65 12.50 6.31
CA GLY A 243 12.83 11.88 7.35
C GLY A 243 11.38 11.63 6.92
N ILE A 244 11.14 11.38 5.62
CA ILE A 244 9.78 11.27 5.07
C ILE A 244 9.28 9.83 5.25
N PRO A 245 8.03 9.61 5.69
CA PRO A 245 7.44 8.28 5.67
C PRO A 245 7.25 7.83 4.22
N ILE A 246 8.00 6.81 3.82
CA ILE A 246 7.91 6.19 2.51
C ILE A 246 7.57 4.72 2.74
N GLU A 247 6.61 4.22 1.99
CA GLU A 247 6.17 2.83 2.08
C GLU A 247 7.06 1.95 1.19
N ALA A 248 7.22 0.71 1.62
CA ALA A 248 7.93 -0.31 0.86
C ALA A 248 7.06 -1.55 0.84
N GLN A 249 7.06 -2.28 -0.27
CA GLN A 249 6.23 -3.46 -0.47
C GLN A 249 7.02 -4.57 -1.18
N PHE A 250 6.53 -5.79 -1.07
CA PHE A 250 7.02 -6.90 -1.88
C PHE A 250 6.39 -6.85 -3.27
N THR A 251 7.13 -7.33 -4.27
CA THR A 251 6.49 -7.74 -5.52
C THR A 251 5.53 -8.91 -5.26
N PRO A 252 4.48 -9.13 -6.09
CA PRO A 252 3.49 -10.19 -5.86
C PRO A 252 4.10 -11.60 -5.78
N ASP A 253 5.24 -11.83 -6.43
CA ASP A 253 6.00 -13.08 -6.38
C ASP A 253 7.01 -13.17 -5.22
N GLY A 254 7.07 -12.14 -4.37
CA GLY A 254 7.95 -12.04 -3.20
C GLY A 254 9.45 -11.90 -3.51
N ARG A 255 9.84 -11.82 -4.79
CA ARG A 255 11.25 -11.84 -5.22
C ARG A 255 11.99 -10.55 -4.96
N TYR A 256 11.29 -9.44 -5.01
CA TYR A 256 11.87 -8.13 -4.79
C TYR A 256 11.10 -7.37 -3.73
N VAL A 257 11.80 -6.50 -3.04
CA VAL A 257 11.20 -5.39 -2.29
C VAL A 257 11.39 -4.14 -3.13
N PHE A 258 10.40 -3.25 -3.14
CA PHE A 258 10.51 -1.97 -3.80
C PHE A 258 9.93 -0.85 -2.95
N SER A 259 10.43 0.36 -3.18
CA SER A 259 10.09 1.57 -2.42
C SER A 259 10.37 2.78 -3.28
N GLY A 260 9.60 3.85 -3.07
CA GLY A 260 9.99 5.16 -3.56
C GLY A 260 11.21 5.74 -2.84
N SER A 261 11.69 6.88 -3.33
CA SER A 261 12.85 7.59 -2.81
C SER A 261 12.62 9.11 -2.80
N SER A 262 13.36 9.83 -1.97
CA SER A 262 13.23 11.29 -1.78
C SER A 262 13.75 12.14 -2.94
N ASP A 263 14.52 11.53 -3.85
CA ASP A 263 14.92 12.08 -5.14
C ASP A 263 13.89 11.79 -6.26
N GLY A 264 12.79 11.13 -5.91
CA GLY A 264 11.70 10.80 -6.82
C GLY A 264 11.89 9.48 -7.57
N SER A 265 13.01 8.75 -7.37
CA SER A 265 13.23 7.43 -7.96
C SER A 265 12.41 6.32 -7.27
N ILE A 266 12.34 5.15 -7.91
CA ILE A 266 11.79 3.92 -7.32
C ILE A 266 12.91 2.89 -7.27
N CYS A 267 13.28 2.47 -6.07
CA CYS A 267 14.37 1.53 -5.82
C CYS A 267 13.82 0.11 -5.65
N PHE A 268 14.59 -0.88 -6.15
CA PHE A 268 14.30 -2.29 -6.02
C PHE A 268 15.48 -3.03 -5.38
N TRP A 269 15.17 -3.93 -4.46
CA TRP A 269 16.12 -4.83 -3.83
C TRP A 269 15.73 -6.27 -4.08
N ASN A 270 16.71 -7.14 -4.29
CA ASN A 270 16.48 -8.57 -4.27
C ASN A 270 16.11 -9.00 -2.84
N SER A 271 14.96 -9.66 -2.68
CA SER A 271 14.45 -10.08 -1.38
C SER A 271 15.39 -11.09 -0.72
N ALA A 272 16.06 -11.96 -1.48
CA ALA A 272 16.85 -13.05 -0.92
C ALA A 272 18.14 -12.57 -0.22
N ASP A 273 18.87 -11.64 -0.81
CA ASP A 273 20.17 -11.15 -0.32
C ASP A 273 20.13 -9.70 0.19
N GLY A 274 19.12 -8.92 -0.19
CA GLY A 274 18.95 -7.52 0.22
C GLY A 274 19.71 -6.51 -0.63
N GLU A 275 20.36 -6.97 -1.71
CA GLU A 275 21.14 -6.10 -2.60
C GLU A 275 20.21 -5.24 -3.46
N MET A 276 20.56 -3.97 -3.63
CA MET A 276 19.84 -3.09 -4.56
C MET A 276 20.16 -3.50 -6.00
N VAL A 277 19.13 -3.87 -6.75
CA VAL A 277 19.28 -4.37 -8.13
C VAL A 277 18.95 -3.32 -9.19
N LEU A 278 18.12 -2.33 -8.87
CA LEU A 278 17.64 -1.31 -9.82
C LEU A 278 17.18 -0.04 -9.10
N SER A 279 17.36 1.10 -9.76
CA SER A 279 16.69 2.36 -9.44
C SER A 279 16.08 2.97 -10.70
N LEU A 280 14.77 3.17 -10.71
CA LEU A 280 14.04 3.81 -11.81
C LEU A 280 14.05 5.33 -11.60
N GLU A 281 14.99 6.00 -12.26
CA GLU A 281 15.16 7.46 -12.22
C GLU A 281 14.13 8.22 -13.05
N GLY A 282 13.96 9.53 -12.78
CA GLY A 282 13.07 10.41 -13.54
C GLY A 282 11.57 10.16 -13.33
N SER A 283 11.24 9.29 -12.37
CA SER A 283 9.88 8.86 -12.05
C SER A 283 9.00 10.01 -11.55
N HIS A 284 9.49 10.83 -10.62
CA HIS A 284 8.71 11.93 -10.05
C HIS A 284 9.54 13.19 -9.86
N SER A 285 8.91 14.36 -9.95
CA SER A 285 9.54 15.66 -9.65
C SER A 285 9.67 15.94 -8.15
N SER A 286 9.16 15.04 -7.31
CA SER A 286 9.17 15.11 -5.84
C SER A 286 9.21 13.68 -5.29
N VAL A 287 9.16 13.54 -3.97
CA VAL A 287 9.25 12.23 -3.29
C VAL A 287 8.13 11.32 -3.74
N SER A 288 8.50 10.11 -4.20
CA SER A 288 7.56 9.02 -4.40
C SER A 288 7.31 8.38 -3.04
N GLN A 289 6.16 8.65 -2.42
CA GLN A 289 5.84 8.16 -1.08
C GLN A 289 5.08 6.84 -1.10
N PHE A 290 4.19 6.70 -2.10
CA PHE A 290 3.30 5.57 -2.25
C PHE A 290 3.66 4.84 -3.54
N THR A 291 3.82 3.53 -3.43
CA THR A 291 4.14 2.65 -4.55
C THR A 291 3.38 1.35 -4.35
N GLU A 292 2.83 0.78 -5.41
CA GLU A 292 2.04 -0.44 -5.32
C GLU A 292 2.16 -1.28 -6.58
N PHE A 293 2.18 -2.60 -6.43
CA PHE A 293 2.23 -3.52 -7.55
C PHE A 293 0.85 -4.11 -7.82
N ASN A 294 0.46 -4.18 -9.09
CA ASN A 294 -0.81 -4.79 -9.45
C ASN A 294 -0.73 -6.32 -9.24
N PRO A 295 -1.71 -6.95 -8.57
CA PRO A 295 -1.67 -8.38 -8.28
C PRO A 295 -1.93 -9.27 -9.52
N ARG A 296 -2.48 -8.69 -10.60
CA ARG A 296 -2.87 -9.42 -11.82
C ARG A 296 -1.98 -9.08 -13.02
N TYR A 297 -1.76 -7.79 -13.25
CA TYR A 297 -1.02 -7.27 -14.37
C TYR A 297 0.42 -7.00 -13.98
N LEU A 298 1.35 -7.18 -14.93
CA LEU A 298 2.72 -6.74 -14.76
C LEU A 298 2.78 -5.21 -14.85
N MET A 299 2.37 -4.55 -13.77
CA MET A 299 2.14 -3.12 -13.69
C MET A 299 2.42 -2.64 -12.27
N MET A 300 2.96 -1.43 -12.15
CA MET A 300 3.15 -0.76 -10.87
C MET A 300 2.53 0.63 -10.91
N ALA A 301 2.04 1.11 -9.78
CA ALA A 301 1.63 2.49 -9.57
C ALA A 301 2.60 3.17 -8.61
N SER A 302 2.90 4.43 -8.86
CA SER A 302 3.67 5.25 -7.92
C SER A 302 3.10 6.66 -7.88
N ALA A 303 3.14 7.29 -6.71
CA ALA A 303 2.51 8.59 -6.52
C ALA A 303 3.33 9.60 -5.70
N CYS A 304 3.20 10.85 -6.13
CA CYS A 304 3.57 12.05 -5.40
C CYS A 304 2.45 13.09 -5.53
N THR A 305 2.71 14.25 -6.16
CA THR A 305 1.66 15.13 -6.73
C THR A 305 1.15 14.65 -8.10
N SER A 306 1.82 13.66 -8.69
CA SER A 306 1.40 12.97 -9.91
C SER A 306 1.27 11.48 -9.65
N LEU A 307 0.34 10.82 -10.35
CA LEU A 307 0.22 9.38 -10.40
C LEU A 307 0.90 8.87 -11.67
N ASN A 308 1.86 7.96 -11.53
CA ASN A 308 2.47 7.27 -12.65
C ASN A 308 2.06 5.80 -12.67
N LEU A 309 1.70 5.31 -13.84
CA LEU A 309 1.40 3.91 -14.10
C LEU A 309 2.50 3.32 -14.98
N TRP A 310 3.21 2.34 -14.44
CA TRP A 310 4.39 1.71 -15.02
C TRP A 310 4.02 0.38 -15.65
N ILE A 311 4.45 0.16 -16.88
CA ILE A 311 4.33 -1.13 -17.57
C ILE A 311 5.64 -1.42 -18.33
N PRO A 312 5.95 -2.68 -18.65
CA PRO A 312 7.08 -3.02 -19.50
C PRO A 312 6.97 -2.35 -20.87
N SER A 313 8.09 -1.87 -21.41
CA SER A 313 8.16 -1.21 -22.72
C SER A 313 7.55 -2.04 -23.85
N ASP A 314 7.65 -3.36 -23.78
CA ASP A 314 7.11 -4.27 -24.79
C ASP A 314 5.57 -4.28 -24.80
N ALA A 315 4.95 -4.17 -23.62
CA ALA A 315 3.51 -4.03 -23.48
C ALA A 315 3.02 -2.67 -24.01
N PHE A 316 3.81 -1.61 -23.78
CA PHE A 316 3.54 -0.28 -24.33
C PHE A 316 3.54 -0.29 -25.86
N ASN A 317 4.57 -0.88 -26.49
CA ASN A 317 4.71 -0.92 -27.94
C ASN A 317 3.61 -1.73 -28.64
N ASN A 318 3.13 -2.82 -28.03
CA ASN A 318 2.03 -3.61 -28.59
C ASN A 318 0.69 -2.86 -28.64
N SER A 319 0.47 -1.89 -27.74
CA SER A 319 -0.72 -1.04 -27.77
C SER A 319 -0.76 -0.09 -28.98
N PHE A 320 0.41 0.25 -29.57
CA PHE A 320 0.53 1.10 -30.76
C PHE A 320 0.55 0.33 -32.10
N ASN A 321 0.79 -0.97 -32.10
CA ASN A 321 0.77 -1.77 -33.33
C ASN A 321 -0.64 -2.19 -33.77
N ILE A 322 -1.61 -2.18 -32.86
CA ILE A 322 -3.03 -2.50 -33.18
C ILE A 322 -3.70 -1.35 -33.96
N SER A 323 -3.23 -0.11 -33.82
CA SER A 323 -3.77 1.04 -34.57
C SER A 323 -3.20 1.22 -35.99
N LYS A 324 -2.25 0.37 -36.43
CA LYS A 324 -1.67 0.43 -37.78
C LYS A 324 -2.08 -0.71 -38.72
N SER A 325 -2.81 -1.71 -38.24
CA SER A 325 -3.18 -2.88 -39.07
C SER A 325 -4.57 -2.82 -39.71
N GLU A 326 -5.39 -1.77 -39.49
CA GLU A 326 -6.73 -1.69 -40.09
C GLU A 326 -6.83 -0.87 -41.41
N ASP A 327 -5.75 -0.20 -41.86
CA ASP A 327 -5.84 0.73 -43.01
C ASP A 327 -5.23 0.23 -44.34
N THR A 328 -5.07 -1.08 -44.55
CA THR A 328 -4.63 -1.61 -45.85
C THR A 328 -5.32 -2.91 -46.27
N SER A 329 -6.64 -2.88 -46.47
CA SER A 329 -7.31 -3.84 -47.36
C SER A 329 -8.63 -3.32 -47.94
N ALA A 330 -8.56 -2.25 -48.73
CA ALA A 330 -9.61 -1.92 -49.69
C ALA A 330 -8.97 -1.22 -50.90
N ASN A 331 -8.42 -2.01 -51.82
CA ASN A 331 -8.24 -1.66 -53.23
C ASN A 331 -7.82 -2.92 -54.02
N ALA A 332 -8.81 -3.69 -54.46
CA ALA A 332 -8.78 -4.49 -55.69
C ALA A 332 -10.22 -4.88 -56.07
#